data_AF-A0A349K148-F1
#
_entry.id   AF-A0A349K148-F1
#
_cell.length_a   1.000
_cell.length_b   1.000
_cell.length_c   1.000
_cell.angle_alpha   90.00
_cell.angle_beta   90.00
_cell.angle_gamma   90.00
#
_symmetry.space_group_name_H-M   'P 1'
#
loop_
_entity.id
_entity.type
_entity.pdbx_description
1 polymer ?
#
loop_
_entity_poly.entity_id
_entity_poly.type
_entity_poly.pdbx_seq_one_letter_code
_entity_poly.pdbx_strand_id
1 'polypeptide(L)'
;MLDFADLPYQFVPPKPSPLLISLTQLIVGKLALPGRRHLVKDLEIRGSAPLRAACSKGTRFVLLPNHSTHSDPQVMLEVSRRLGIRPSFMAAYDVFTRSRIQGWYMQRTGAFSVDREGSDRKSMKCATDIVVAGKYPLILFPEGNVYFSNDQVAPFAEGASYIALRAQKAVGTDQPVYAVPVSLKFTYLEDVREILKQIVDDLARQFNTELDCNADFGSELRRISTTALNRFLGQRGYTSPDQAATVDDQIHHAAGQILTALEGKMELKVPPDVDQTGRIRRIRAAVHAVRTDPDR
;
A
#
# COMPACT_ATOMS: atom_id res chain seq x y z
N MET A 1 5.41 4.69 -13.81
CA MET A 1 5.49 3.22 -13.68
C MET A 1 6.40 2.93 -12.50
N LEU A 2 5.96 2.11 -11.54
CA LEU A 2 6.86 1.59 -10.52
C LEU A 2 7.77 0.58 -11.23
N ASP A 3 9.03 0.92 -11.47
CA ASP A 3 10.02 -0.08 -11.89
C ASP A 3 10.21 -1.06 -10.74
N PHE A 4 9.59 -2.22 -10.84
CA PHE A 4 9.86 -3.34 -9.97
C PHE A 4 11.23 -3.87 -10.39
N ALA A 5 12.25 -3.60 -9.58
CA ALA A 5 13.54 -4.24 -9.78
C ALA A 5 13.34 -5.74 -9.48
N ASP A 6 13.41 -6.59 -10.50
CA ASP A 6 13.32 -8.05 -10.39
C ASP A 6 14.59 -8.65 -9.73
N LEU A 7 14.96 -8.13 -8.56
CA LEU A 7 16.12 -8.58 -7.80
C LEU A 7 15.70 -9.69 -6.83
N PRO A 8 16.54 -10.71 -6.61
CA PRO A 8 16.26 -11.73 -5.60
C PRO A 8 16.12 -11.06 -4.24
N TYR A 9 15.11 -11.49 -3.49
CA TYR A 9 14.79 -10.91 -2.20
C TYR A 9 15.96 -11.09 -1.21
N GLN A 10 16.45 -9.97 -0.66
CA GLN A 10 17.42 -9.97 0.44
C GLN A 10 16.85 -9.15 1.60
N PHE A 11 16.65 -9.80 2.75
CA PHE A 11 16.13 -9.12 3.93
C PHE A 11 17.06 -7.98 4.38
N VAL A 12 16.51 -6.77 4.44
CA VAL A 12 17.18 -5.55 4.89
C VAL A 12 16.69 -5.21 6.31
N PRO A 13 17.52 -5.39 7.35
CA PRO A 13 17.13 -5.16 8.74
C PRO A 13 17.09 -3.66 9.09
N PRO A 14 16.31 -3.24 10.10
CA PRO A 14 16.26 -1.86 10.52
C PRO A 14 17.54 -1.49 11.30
N LYS A 15 18.07 -0.28 11.08
CA LYS A 15 19.24 0.27 11.79
C LYS A 15 18.94 1.67 12.34
N PRO A 16 17.90 1.81 13.19
CA PRO A 16 17.32 3.11 13.53
C PRO A 16 18.33 4.02 14.21
N SER A 17 18.45 5.24 13.69
CA SER A 17 19.19 6.34 14.31
C SER A 17 18.19 7.34 14.89
N PRO A 18 18.08 7.50 16.22
CA PRO A 18 17.11 8.41 16.84
C PRO A 18 17.22 9.84 16.32
N LEU A 19 18.45 10.31 16.07
CA LEU A 19 18.71 11.64 15.51
C LEU A 19 18.18 11.76 14.07
N LEU A 20 18.46 10.76 13.22
CA LEU A 20 18.00 10.81 11.83
C LEU A 20 16.49 10.64 11.72
N ILE A 21 15.87 9.84 12.58
CA ILE A 21 14.40 9.72 12.66
C ILE A 21 13.80 11.09 13.00
N SER A 22 14.28 11.74 14.06
CA SER A 22 13.77 13.05 14.48
C SER A 22 14.00 14.15 13.43
N LEU A 23 15.18 14.15 12.77
CA LEU A 23 15.45 15.07 11.66
C LEU A 23 14.54 14.81 10.46
N THR A 24 14.37 13.54 10.09
CA THR A 24 13.47 13.13 9.00
C THR A 24 12.03 13.57 9.29
N GLN A 25 11.54 13.31 10.49
CA GLN A 25 10.21 13.74 10.92
C GLN A 25 10.02 15.25 10.74
N LEU A 26 11.01 16.06 11.14
CA LEU A 26 10.98 17.51 10.99
C LEU A 26 10.94 17.92 9.50
N ILE A 27 11.84 17.39 8.68
CA ILE A 27 11.93 17.70 7.24
C ILE A 27 10.66 17.28 6.52
N VAL A 28 10.14 16.09 6.80
CA VAL A 28 8.93 15.56 6.18
C VAL A 28 7.74 16.45 6.51
N GLY A 29 7.54 16.76 7.79
CA GLY A 29 6.43 17.59 8.24
C GLY A 29 6.46 19.02 7.74
N LYS A 30 7.65 19.64 7.69
CA LYS A 30 7.80 21.07 7.36
C LYS A 30 8.02 21.35 5.89
N LEU A 31 8.62 20.42 5.14
CA LEU A 31 9.06 20.66 3.76
C LEU A 31 8.49 19.64 2.77
N ALA A 32 8.55 18.34 3.07
CA ALA A 32 8.19 17.32 2.09
C ALA A 32 6.68 17.22 1.86
N LEU A 33 5.88 17.13 2.94
CA LEU A 33 4.42 17.01 2.87
C LEU A 33 3.74 18.18 2.15
N PRO A 34 4.02 19.47 2.47
CA PRO A 34 3.42 20.59 1.74
C PRO A 34 4.01 20.78 0.33
N GLY A 35 5.12 20.11 0.02
CA GLY A 35 5.80 20.20 -1.27
C GLY A 35 4.99 19.59 -2.41
N ARG A 36 5.43 19.90 -3.65
CA ARG A 36 4.73 19.53 -4.91
C ARG A 36 4.50 18.02 -5.11
N ARG A 37 5.24 17.16 -4.41
CA ARG A 37 5.11 15.70 -4.53
C ARG A 37 3.95 15.12 -3.73
N HIS A 38 3.61 15.73 -2.60
CA HIS A 38 2.64 15.19 -1.65
C HIS A 38 1.40 16.07 -1.52
N LEU A 39 1.55 17.40 -1.63
CA LEU A 39 0.47 18.39 -1.58
C LEU A 39 -0.41 18.31 -0.32
N VAL A 40 0.14 17.76 0.78
CA VAL A 40 -0.52 17.70 2.08
C VAL A 40 -0.15 18.97 2.85
N LYS A 41 -0.97 20.01 2.69
CA LYS A 41 -0.74 21.33 3.30
C LYS A 41 -1.13 21.40 4.78
N ASP A 42 -2.19 20.69 5.16
CA ASP A 42 -2.67 20.65 6.53
C ASP A 42 -2.93 19.21 6.98
N LEU A 43 -2.86 18.98 8.30
CA LEU A 43 -3.05 17.69 8.92
C LEU A 43 -3.71 17.88 10.28
N GLU A 44 -4.89 17.29 10.44
CA GLU A 44 -5.63 17.24 11.70
C GLU A 44 -5.47 15.86 12.35
N ILE A 45 -5.19 15.81 13.65
CA ILE A 45 -5.13 14.54 14.41
C ILE A 45 -6.28 14.51 15.41
N ARG A 46 -7.25 13.63 15.17
CA ARG A 46 -8.35 13.33 16.09
C ARG A 46 -8.04 12.07 16.91
N GLY A 47 -8.53 12.01 18.15
CA GLY A 47 -8.42 10.80 18.98
C GLY A 47 -7.01 10.48 19.50
N SER A 48 -6.10 11.46 19.58
CA SER A 48 -4.73 11.20 20.06
C SER A 48 -4.59 11.05 21.59
N ALA A 49 -5.59 11.47 22.36
CA ALA A 49 -5.52 11.50 23.82
C ALA A 49 -5.36 10.10 24.46
N PRO A 50 -6.12 9.05 24.07
CA PRO A 50 -5.93 7.70 24.60
C PRO A 50 -4.53 7.14 24.30
N LEU A 51 -3.99 7.41 23.11
CA LEU A 51 -2.64 6.97 22.74
C LEU A 51 -1.58 7.63 23.63
N ARG A 52 -1.72 8.95 23.87
CA ARG A 52 -0.81 9.69 24.77
C ARG A 52 -0.92 9.18 26.21
N ALA A 53 -2.13 8.91 26.69
CA ALA A 53 -2.38 8.39 28.04
C ALA A 53 -1.82 6.97 28.23
N ALA A 54 -1.93 6.12 27.20
CA ALA A 54 -1.38 4.76 27.21
C ALA A 54 0.16 4.74 27.08
N CYS A 55 0.78 5.86 26.72
CA CYS A 55 2.22 5.97 26.50
C CYS A 55 2.99 6.03 27.84
N SER A 56 2.96 4.93 28.59
CA SER A 56 3.75 4.71 29.80
C SER A 56 5.02 3.91 29.48
N LYS A 57 5.94 3.83 30.45
CA LYS A 57 7.18 3.06 30.30
C LYS A 57 6.84 1.56 30.17
N GLY A 58 7.16 0.96 29.02
CA GLY A 58 6.93 -0.46 28.74
C GLY A 58 5.72 -0.76 27.85
N THR A 59 4.91 0.25 27.50
CA THR A 59 3.82 0.07 26.54
C THR A 59 4.35 -0.15 25.12
N ARG A 60 3.72 -1.08 24.39
CA ARG A 60 4.08 -1.43 23.01
C ARG A 60 2.93 -1.10 22.08
N PHE A 61 3.23 -0.39 21.00
CA PHE A 61 2.22 0.02 20.03
C PHE A 61 2.48 -0.59 18.67
N VAL A 62 1.44 -1.15 18.08
CA VAL A 62 1.35 -1.47 16.66
C VAL A 62 0.29 -0.56 16.06
N LEU A 63 0.71 0.44 15.30
CA LEU A 63 -0.22 1.36 14.62
C LEU A 63 -0.61 0.75 13.27
N LEU A 64 -1.91 0.73 12.99
CA LEU A 64 -2.52 0.06 11.85
C LEU A 64 -3.30 1.05 10.97
N PRO A 65 -2.60 1.94 10.23
CA PRO A 65 -3.22 2.84 9.26
C PRO A 65 -3.74 2.13 8.00
N ASN A 66 -4.86 2.59 7.45
CA ASN A 66 -5.22 2.30 6.05
C ASN A 66 -4.19 2.89 5.07
N HIS A 67 -4.17 2.39 3.82
CA HIS A 67 -3.15 2.70 2.82
C HIS A 67 -3.73 3.34 1.54
N SER A 68 -4.34 4.51 1.69
CA SER A 68 -5.00 5.24 0.61
C SER A 68 -4.05 5.85 -0.43
N THR A 69 -2.81 6.21 -0.08
CA THR A 69 -1.91 6.94 -0.98
C THR A 69 -0.43 6.57 -0.79
N HIS A 70 0.42 6.92 -1.74
CA HIS A 70 1.88 6.82 -1.56
C HIS A 70 2.46 7.83 -0.55
N SER A 71 1.67 8.80 -0.09
CA SER A 71 2.05 9.79 0.92
C SER A 71 1.81 9.30 2.36
N ASP A 72 1.15 8.16 2.54
CA ASP A 72 0.72 7.71 3.87
C ASP A 72 1.90 7.47 4.85
N PRO A 73 3.04 6.89 4.45
CA PRO A 73 4.19 6.78 5.34
C PRO A 73 4.71 8.16 5.81
N GLN A 74 4.69 9.16 4.93
CA GLN A 74 5.11 10.54 5.25
C GLN A 74 4.12 11.22 6.18
N VAL A 75 2.82 11.01 5.96
CA VAL A 75 1.76 11.47 6.88
C VAL A 75 1.93 10.82 8.26
N MET A 76 2.18 9.51 8.31
CA MET A 76 2.43 8.80 9.56
C MET A 76 3.72 9.23 10.27
N LEU A 77 4.75 9.65 9.52
CA LEU A 77 5.96 10.27 10.10
C LEU A 77 5.63 11.61 10.77
N GLU A 78 4.81 12.45 10.14
CA GLU A 78 4.36 13.72 10.73
C GLU A 78 3.43 13.50 11.93
N VAL A 79 2.49 12.56 11.85
CA VAL A 79 1.67 12.11 12.98
C VAL A 79 2.56 11.68 14.14
N SER A 80 3.54 10.83 13.87
CA SER A 80 4.51 10.36 14.88
C SER A 80 5.30 11.51 15.50
N ARG A 81 5.70 12.51 14.69
CA ARG A 81 6.38 13.72 15.17
C ARG A 81 5.50 14.51 16.16
N ARG A 82 4.24 14.75 15.81
CA ARG A 82 3.29 15.50 16.65
C ARG A 82 2.92 14.76 17.94
N LEU A 83 3.06 13.42 17.94
CA LEU A 83 2.88 12.56 19.11
C LEU A 83 4.17 12.37 19.93
N GLY A 84 5.32 12.84 19.44
CA GLY A 84 6.60 12.69 20.13
C GLY A 84 7.17 11.26 20.11
N ILE A 85 6.72 10.43 19.18
CA ILE A 85 7.15 9.03 19.05
C ILE A 85 8.08 8.84 17.85
N ARG A 86 8.95 7.83 17.93
CA ARG A 86 9.86 7.44 16.85
C ARG A 86 9.43 6.07 16.31
N PRO A 87 8.84 6.00 15.13
CA PRO A 87 8.30 4.74 14.61
C PRO A 87 9.36 3.90 13.90
N SER A 88 9.09 2.61 13.79
CA SER A 88 9.65 1.71 12.79
C SER A 88 8.60 1.38 11.74
N PHE A 89 9.02 1.10 10.52
CA PHE A 89 8.12 0.78 9.39
C PHE A 89 8.50 -0.56 8.75
N MET A 90 7.49 -1.30 8.32
CA MET A 90 7.68 -2.39 7.37
C MET A 90 7.40 -1.86 5.96
N ALA A 91 8.31 -2.09 5.01
CA ALA A 91 8.15 -1.62 3.63
C ALA A 91 8.56 -2.70 2.62
N ALA A 92 7.93 -2.69 1.45
CA ALA A 92 8.26 -3.63 0.38
C ALA A 92 9.74 -3.52 -0.02
N TYR A 93 10.37 -4.67 -0.28
CA TYR A 93 11.77 -4.75 -0.68
C TYR A 93 12.12 -3.84 -1.87
N ASP A 94 11.22 -3.74 -2.85
CA ASP A 94 11.35 -2.89 -4.05
C ASP A 94 11.68 -1.43 -3.72
N VAL A 95 11.25 -0.92 -2.56
CA VAL A 95 11.51 0.46 -2.15
C VAL A 95 12.96 0.64 -1.69
N PHE A 96 13.58 -0.39 -1.13
CA PHE A 96 14.97 -0.39 -0.69
C PHE A 96 15.95 -0.50 -1.86
N THR A 97 15.54 -1.14 -2.97
CA THR A 97 16.41 -1.42 -4.11
C THR A 97 16.47 -0.28 -5.14
N ARG A 98 15.59 0.72 -5.05
CA ARG A 98 15.59 1.91 -5.94
C ARG A 98 16.93 2.64 -5.99
N SER A 99 17.65 2.72 -4.87
CA SER A 99 19.04 3.20 -4.83
C SER A 99 19.72 2.82 -3.52
N ARG A 100 21.05 2.71 -3.52
CA ARG A 100 21.85 2.44 -2.31
C ARG A 100 21.63 3.49 -1.21
N ILE A 101 21.50 4.76 -1.60
CA ILE A 101 21.28 5.87 -0.67
C ILE A 101 19.88 5.75 -0.05
N GLN A 102 18.86 5.45 -0.85
CA GLN A 102 17.49 5.25 -0.34
C GLN A 102 17.41 4.06 0.62
N GLY A 103 17.98 2.90 0.26
CA GLY A 103 17.98 1.73 1.13
C GLY A 103 18.76 1.97 2.44
N TRP A 104 19.87 2.71 2.40
CA TRP A 104 20.59 3.14 3.60
C TRP A 104 19.72 4.08 4.45
N TYR A 105 19.12 5.09 3.84
CA TYR A 105 18.29 6.09 4.50
C TYR A 105 17.10 5.42 5.22
N MET A 106 16.38 4.54 4.52
CA MET A 106 15.24 3.80 5.06
C MET A 106 15.60 2.99 6.30
N GLN A 107 16.73 2.26 6.29
CA GLN A 107 17.19 1.54 7.48
C GLN A 107 17.45 2.47 8.66
N ARG A 108 18.06 3.63 8.39
CA ARG A 108 18.41 4.61 9.43
C ARG A 108 17.18 5.32 9.99
N THR A 109 16.10 5.43 9.22
CA THR A 109 14.81 5.92 9.68
C THR A 109 13.94 4.82 10.32
N GLY A 110 14.48 3.62 10.55
CA GLY A 110 13.79 2.53 11.25
C GLY A 110 12.94 1.62 10.36
N ALA A 111 13.03 1.75 9.04
CA ALA A 111 12.33 0.85 8.12
C ALA A 111 13.11 -0.45 7.90
N PHE A 112 12.39 -1.55 7.68
CA PHE A 112 12.93 -2.85 7.28
C PHE A 112 12.11 -3.46 6.15
N SER A 113 12.73 -4.37 5.39
CA SER A 113 12.10 -4.92 4.19
C SER A 113 11.11 -6.05 4.52
N VAL A 114 10.15 -6.22 3.63
CA VAL A 114 9.30 -7.42 3.54
C VAL A 114 9.17 -7.84 2.08
N ASP A 115 9.20 -9.15 1.86
CA ASP A 115 8.71 -9.74 0.62
C ASP A 115 7.20 -9.91 0.69
N ARG A 116 6.47 -9.21 -0.19
CA ARG A 116 5.00 -9.23 -0.24
C ARG A 116 4.45 -10.44 -0.97
N GLU A 117 5.25 -11.09 -1.81
CA GLU A 117 4.81 -12.19 -2.67
C GLU A 117 5.10 -13.56 -2.03
N GLY A 118 6.02 -13.62 -1.05
CA GLY A 118 6.48 -14.84 -0.40
C GLY A 118 6.18 -14.95 1.10
N SER A 119 6.55 -16.10 1.67
CA SER A 119 6.52 -16.34 3.12
C SER A 119 7.78 -15.79 3.78
N ASP A 120 7.75 -14.52 4.18
CA ASP A 120 8.92 -13.86 4.77
C ASP A 120 9.04 -14.03 6.29
N ARG A 121 9.49 -15.21 6.72
CA ARG A 121 9.68 -15.50 8.15
C ARG A 121 10.66 -14.55 8.84
N LYS A 122 11.66 -14.03 8.12
CA LYS A 122 12.67 -13.13 8.68
C LYS A 122 12.06 -11.77 9.01
N SER A 123 11.29 -11.20 8.10
CA SER A 123 10.58 -9.93 8.32
C SER A 123 9.54 -10.05 9.42
N MET A 124 8.76 -11.15 9.44
CA MET A 124 7.77 -11.41 10.51
C MET A 124 8.41 -11.54 11.90
N LYS A 125 9.56 -12.23 11.99
CA LYS A 125 10.34 -12.31 13.23
C LYS A 125 10.86 -10.92 13.63
N CYS A 126 11.46 -10.18 12.70
CA CYS A 126 11.98 -8.84 12.98
C CYS A 126 10.89 -7.88 13.47
N ALA A 127 9.73 -7.89 12.84
CA ALA A 127 8.57 -7.11 13.25
C ALA A 127 8.13 -7.45 14.67
N THR A 128 8.04 -8.76 14.98
CA THR A 128 7.72 -9.24 16.33
C THR A 128 8.76 -8.77 17.34
N ASP A 129 10.05 -8.91 17.04
CA ASP A 129 11.16 -8.51 17.91
C ASP A 129 11.16 -6.99 18.18
N ILE A 130 10.82 -6.16 17.18
CA ILE A 130 10.65 -4.70 17.35
C ILE A 130 9.55 -4.39 18.36
N VAL A 131 8.38 -5.04 18.21
CA VAL A 131 7.25 -4.83 19.13
C VAL A 131 7.62 -5.32 20.53
N VAL A 132 8.20 -6.50 20.67
CA VAL A 132 8.66 -7.06 21.94
C VAL A 132 9.67 -6.16 22.64
N ALA A 133 10.59 -5.54 21.89
CA ALA A 133 11.56 -4.60 22.47
C ALA A 133 10.90 -3.31 23.00
N GLY A 134 9.77 -2.88 22.43
CA GLY A 134 8.99 -1.72 22.89
C GLY A 134 9.68 -0.37 22.77
N LYS A 135 10.85 -0.31 22.11
CA LYS A 135 11.63 0.93 21.94
C LYS A 135 11.06 1.85 20.86
N TYR A 136 10.52 1.28 19.80
CA TYR A 136 9.95 1.99 18.66
C TYR A 136 8.58 1.41 18.33
N PRO A 137 7.49 2.20 18.35
CA PRO A 137 6.20 1.77 17.84
C PRO A 137 6.32 1.25 16.40
N LEU A 138 5.68 0.14 16.10
CA LEU A 138 5.69 -0.43 14.76
C LEU A 138 4.48 0.07 13.98
N ILE A 139 4.70 0.61 12.78
CA ILE A 139 3.63 1.00 11.86
C ILE A 139 3.54 -0.03 10.74
N LEU A 140 2.35 -0.63 10.60
CA LEU A 140 2.04 -1.62 9.57
C LEU A 140 0.78 -1.18 8.82
N PHE A 141 0.84 -1.17 7.50
CA PHE A 141 -0.33 -0.94 6.64
C PHE A 141 -1.00 -2.30 6.36
N PRO A 142 -2.11 -2.65 7.05
CA PRO A 142 -2.65 -4.00 7.00
C PRO A 142 -3.29 -4.33 5.64
N GLU A 143 -3.58 -3.34 4.79
CA GLU A 143 -4.02 -3.55 3.41
C GLU A 143 -2.92 -4.09 2.49
N GLY A 144 -1.65 -3.96 2.88
CA GLY A 144 -0.49 -4.53 2.16
C GLY A 144 -0.11 -3.84 0.85
N ASN A 145 -1.02 -3.06 0.24
CA ASN A 145 -0.81 -2.29 -0.98
C ASN A 145 -1.54 -0.95 -0.94
N VAL A 146 -1.15 -0.03 -1.83
CA VAL A 146 -1.88 1.21 -2.07
C VAL A 146 -2.95 0.97 -3.12
N TYR A 147 -4.22 1.09 -2.73
CA TYR A 147 -5.36 0.89 -3.63
C TYR A 147 -5.93 2.20 -4.18
N PHE A 148 -5.40 3.36 -3.75
CA PHE A 148 -5.93 4.68 -4.11
C PHE A 148 -7.40 4.91 -3.68
N SER A 149 -7.85 4.12 -2.70
CA SER A 149 -9.18 4.24 -2.09
C SER A 149 -9.11 5.09 -0.83
N ASN A 150 -9.82 6.20 -0.83
CA ASN A 150 -9.81 7.18 0.27
C ASN A 150 -11.07 7.10 1.16
N ASP A 151 -12.12 6.41 0.71
CA ASP A 151 -13.40 6.23 1.43
C ASP A 151 -13.68 4.76 1.79
N GLN A 152 -12.86 3.84 1.28
CA GLN A 152 -13.03 2.40 1.48
C GLN A 152 -11.67 1.79 1.77
N VAL A 153 -11.66 0.85 2.72
CA VAL A 153 -10.48 0.06 3.05
C VAL A 153 -10.53 -1.27 2.32
N ALA A 154 -9.40 -1.74 1.82
CA ALA A 154 -9.27 -3.10 1.32
C ALA A 154 -9.28 -4.12 2.47
N PRO A 155 -9.54 -5.41 2.19
CA PRO A 155 -9.40 -6.47 3.18
C PRO A 155 -8.01 -6.49 3.80
N PHE A 156 -7.96 -6.67 5.12
CA PHE A 156 -6.70 -6.67 5.87
C PHE A 156 -5.99 -8.02 5.79
N ALA A 157 -4.69 -7.98 5.54
CA ALA A 157 -3.81 -9.12 5.64
C ALA A 157 -3.60 -9.54 7.10
N GLU A 158 -3.53 -10.85 7.34
CA GLU A 158 -3.37 -11.44 8.69
C GLU A 158 -2.01 -11.15 9.34
N GLY A 159 -1.02 -10.68 8.58
CA GLY A 159 0.34 -10.45 9.09
C GLY A 159 0.37 -9.50 10.29
N ALA A 160 -0.44 -8.44 10.26
CA ALA A 160 -0.50 -7.45 11.34
C ALA A 160 -1.03 -8.04 12.66
N SER A 161 -2.13 -8.79 12.60
CA SER A 161 -2.70 -9.45 13.78
C SER A 161 -1.79 -10.55 14.31
N TYR A 162 -1.16 -11.33 13.42
CA TYR A 162 -0.16 -12.33 13.78
C TYR A 162 0.99 -11.72 14.57
N ILE A 163 1.57 -10.61 14.09
CA ILE A 163 2.70 -9.92 14.75
C ILE A 163 2.29 -9.44 16.15
N ALA A 164 1.14 -8.77 16.27
CA ALA A 164 0.66 -8.25 17.54
C ALA A 164 0.42 -9.36 18.57
N LEU A 165 -0.26 -10.45 18.18
CA LEU A 165 -0.55 -11.59 19.06
C LEU A 165 0.72 -12.35 19.46
N ARG A 166 1.65 -12.54 18.53
CA ARG A 166 2.95 -13.17 18.81
C ARG A 166 3.78 -12.33 19.78
N ALA A 167 3.79 -11.01 19.60
CA ALA A 167 4.47 -10.10 20.50
C ALA A 167 3.84 -10.14 21.90
N GLN A 168 2.50 -10.08 22.02
CA GLN A 168 1.79 -10.19 23.29
C GLN A 168 2.13 -11.49 24.03
N LYS A 169 2.13 -12.62 23.31
CA LYS A 169 2.50 -13.92 23.88
C LYS A 169 3.94 -13.92 24.41
N ALA A 170 4.87 -13.25 23.73
CA ALA A 170 6.28 -13.21 24.12
C ALA A 170 6.54 -12.31 25.34
N VAL A 171 5.76 -11.24 25.54
CA VAL A 171 5.95 -10.29 26.65
C VAL A 171 5.15 -10.65 27.91
N GLY A 172 4.23 -11.62 27.83
CA GLY A 172 3.37 -12.02 28.95
C GLY A 172 2.15 -11.12 29.11
N THR A 173 1.42 -11.25 30.23
CA THR A 173 0.16 -10.52 30.49
C THR A 173 0.35 -9.14 31.10
N ASP A 174 1.49 -8.90 31.77
CA ASP A 174 1.71 -7.69 32.57
C ASP A 174 2.16 -6.48 31.73
N GLN A 175 2.51 -6.72 30.46
CA GLN A 175 2.96 -5.69 29.53
C GLN A 175 2.06 -5.71 28.27
N PRO A 176 1.14 -4.75 28.13
CA PRO A 176 0.20 -4.75 27.02
C PRO A 176 0.85 -4.34 25.70
N VAL A 177 0.48 -5.07 24.63
CA VAL A 177 0.68 -4.69 23.23
C VAL A 177 -0.64 -4.13 22.70
N TYR A 178 -0.67 -2.84 22.40
CA TYR A 178 -1.84 -2.18 21.83
C TYR A 178 -1.77 -2.21 20.30
N ALA A 179 -2.75 -2.86 19.68
CA ALA A 179 -3.05 -2.69 18.27
C ALA A 179 -3.97 -1.47 18.11
N VAL A 180 -3.47 -0.40 17.49
CA VAL A 180 -4.17 0.88 17.38
C VAL A 180 -4.57 1.09 15.92
N PRO A 181 -5.86 0.95 15.57
CA PRO A 181 -6.32 1.30 14.23
C PRO A 181 -6.17 2.80 14.01
N VAL A 182 -5.68 3.18 12.82
CA VAL A 182 -5.56 4.58 12.42
C VAL A 182 -6.31 4.76 11.11
N SER A 183 -7.16 5.78 11.03
CA SER A 183 -7.82 6.16 9.79
C SER A 183 -7.15 7.40 9.21
N LEU A 184 -6.61 7.27 8.01
CA LEU A 184 -6.09 8.31 7.16
C LEU A 184 -7.16 8.68 6.14
N LYS A 185 -7.53 9.96 6.11
CA LYS A 185 -8.51 10.52 5.19
C LYS A 185 -7.94 11.77 4.56
N PHE A 186 -7.91 11.81 3.23
CA PHE A 186 -7.43 12.96 2.47
C PHE A 186 -8.62 13.71 1.89
N THR A 187 -8.65 15.03 2.06
CA THR A 187 -9.69 15.89 1.48
C THR A 187 -9.04 17.05 0.76
N TYR A 188 -9.68 17.50 -0.31
CA TYR A 188 -9.28 18.76 -0.94
C TYR A 188 -9.68 19.93 -0.03
N LEU A 189 -8.78 20.91 0.09
CA LEU A 189 -9.06 22.15 0.83
C LEU A 189 -9.93 23.12 0.03
N GLU A 190 -9.94 22.95 -1.29
CA GLU A 190 -10.63 23.79 -2.25
C GLU A 190 -11.66 22.94 -3.01
N ASP A 191 -12.67 23.59 -3.59
CA ASP A 191 -13.61 22.91 -4.48
C ASP A 191 -12.95 22.64 -5.83
N VAL A 192 -12.68 21.36 -6.10
CA VAL A 192 -12.01 20.90 -7.32
C VAL A 192 -12.97 20.29 -8.34
N ARG A 193 -14.29 20.37 -8.13
CA ARG A 193 -15.29 19.68 -8.96
C ARG A 193 -15.20 20.06 -10.44
N GLU A 194 -15.03 21.34 -10.76
CA GLU A 194 -14.90 21.80 -12.15
C GLU A 194 -13.59 21.32 -12.80
N ILE A 195 -12.50 21.27 -12.04
CA ILE A 195 -11.22 20.72 -12.51
C ILE A 195 -11.38 19.22 -12.82
N LEU A 196 -12.04 18.48 -11.93
CA LEU A 196 -12.30 17.05 -12.14
C LEU A 196 -13.19 16.81 -13.37
N LYS A 197 -14.23 17.63 -13.59
CA LYS A 197 -15.05 17.57 -14.80
C LYS A 197 -14.22 17.79 -16.05
N GLN A 198 -13.33 18.78 -16.08
CA GLN A 198 -12.46 19.02 -17.23
C GLN A 198 -11.53 17.84 -17.50
N ILE A 199 -10.91 17.27 -16.45
CA ILE A 199 -10.02 16.09 -16.60
C ILE A 199 -10.78 14.89 -17.17
N VAL A 200 -12.01 14.66 -16.69
CA VAL A 200 -12.85 13.55 -17.17
C VAL A 200 -13.33 13.80 -18.61
N ASP A 201 -13.67 15.04 -18.98
CA ASP A 201 -14.02 15.40 -20.36
C ASP A 201 -12.83 15.23 -21.31
N ASP A 202 -11.63 15.68 -20.91
CA ASP A 202 -10.41 15.47 -21.69
C ASP A 202 -10.12 13.98 -21.90
N LEU A 203 -10.37 13.15 -20.87
CA LEU A 203 -10.27 11.69 -20.98
C LEU A 203 -11.33 11.12 -21.93
N ALA A 204 -12.59 11.58 -21.81
CA ALA A 204 -13.70 11.18 -22.67
C ALA A 204 -13.35 11.39 -24.16
N ARG A 205 -12.80 12.57 -24.48
CA ARG A 205 -12.41 12.93 -25.85
C ARG A 205 -11.33 12.01 -26.43
N GLN A 206 -10.41 11.49 -25.60
CA GLN A 206 -9.43 10.50 -26.06
C GLN A 206 -10.08 9.19 -26.52
N PHE A 207 -11.29 8.89 -26.03
CA PHE A 207 -12.08 7.73 -26.43
C PHE A 207 -13.15 8.05 -27.49
N ASN A 208 -13.09 9.23 -28.13
CA ASN A 208 -14.08 9.72 -29.09
C ASN A 208 -15.50 9.80 -28.50
N THR A 209 -15.62 10.18 -27.23
CA THR A 209 -16.88 10.49 -26.55
C THR A 209 -16.74 11.82 -25.81
N GLU A 210 -17.83 12.35 -25.28
CA GLU A 210 -17.88 13.62 -24.57
C GLU A 210 -18.56 13.41 -23.23
N LEU A 211 -18.28 14.30 -22.27
CA LEU A 211 -18.95 14.31 -20.98
C LEU A 211 -20.34 14.93 -21.12
N ASP A 212 -21.39 14.22 -20.68
CA ASP A 212 -22.72 14.82 -20.54
C ASP A 212 -22.76 15.69 -19.28
N CYS A 213 -22.81 17.01 -19.46
CA CYS A 213 -22.83 17.97 -18.37
C CYS A 213 -24.14 17.98 -17.57
N ASN A 214 -25.21 17.35 -18.07
CA ASN A 214 -26.51 17.28 -17.40
C ASN A 214 -26.69 15.98 -16.60
N ALA A 215 -25.85 14.97 -16.85
CA ALA A 215 -25.89 13.70 -16.16
C ALA A 215 -25.18 13.77 -14.79
N ASP A 216 -25.47 12.79 -13.92
CA ASP A 216 -24.72 12.63 -12.68
C ASP A 216 -23.23 12.32 -12.98
N PHE A 217 -22.34 13.04 -12.31
CA PHE A 217 -20.90 12.94 -12.53
C PHE A 217 -20.36 11.53 -12.24
N GLY A 218 -20.90 10.85 -11.23
CA GLY A 218 -20.49 9.48 -10.89
C GLY A 218 -20.89 8.47 -11.96
N SER A 219 -22.10 8.61 -12.51
CA SER A 219 -22.57 7.82 -13.65
C SER A 219 -21.72 8.04 -14.89
N GLU A 220 -21.37 9.29 -15.21
CA GLU A 220 -20.53 9.61 -16.36
C GLU A 220 -19.10 9.13 -16.21
N LEU A 221 -18.51 9.30 -15.02
CA LEU A 221 -17.19 8.75 -14.72
C LEU A 221 -17.16 7.22 -14.93
N ARG A 222 -18.20 6.52 -14.47
CA ARG A 222 -18.36 5.07 -14.68
C ARG A 222 -18.47 4.74 -16.17
N ARG A 223 -19.32 5.43 -16.92
CA ARG A 223 -19.52 5.21 -18.37
C ARG A 223 -18.22 5.40 -19.15
N ILE A 224 -17.49 6.48 -18.90
CA ILE A 224 -16.22 6.80 -19.56
C ILE A 224 -15.17 5.74 -19.20
N SER A 225 -15.07 5.36 -17.93
CA SER A 225 -14.12 4.33 -17.46
C SER A 225 -14.39 2.96 -18.10
N THR A 226 -15.65 2.54 -18.19
CA THR A 226 -16.06 1.30 -18.86
C THR A 226 -15.79 1.34 -20.36
N THR A 227 -16.04 2.49 -21.01
CA THR A 227 -15.74 2.67 -22.44
C THR A 227 -14.25 2.53 -22.71
N ALA A 228 -13.42 3.15 -21.87
CA ALA A 228 -11.96 3.04 -21.93
C ALA A 228 -11.50 1.59 -21.78
N LEU A 229 -11.98 0.88 -20.75
CA LEU A 229 -11.66 -0.53 -20.50
C LEU A 229 -11.99 -1.40 -21.71
N ASN A 230 -13.22 -1.30 -22.23
CA ASN A 230 -13.68 -2.11 -23.35
C ASN A 230 -12.85 -1.87 -24.62
N ARG A 231 -12.50 -0.62 -24.91
CA ARG A 231 -11.66 -0.28 -26.06
C ARG A 231 -10.25 -0.86 -25.91
N PHE A 232 -9.65 -0.78 -24.73
CA PHE A 232 -8.32 -1.33 -24.46
C PHE A 232 -8.28 -2.86 -24.50
N LEU A 233 -9.34 -3.53 -24.07
CA LEU A 233 -9.48 -4.98 -24.17
C LEU A 233 -9.63 -5.42 -25.63
N GLY A 234 -10.52 -4.77 -26.38
CA GLY A 234 -10.73 -5.05 -27.80
C GLY A 234 -9.47 -4.86 -28.64
N GLN A 235 -8.70 -3.80 -28.40
CA GLN A 235 -7.40 -3.57 -29.06
C GLN A 235 -6.36 -4.68 -28.81
N ARG A 236 -6.51 -5.44 -27.73
CA ARG A 236 -5.62 -6.56 -27.37
C ARG A 236 -6.23 -7.94 -27.67
N GLY A 237 -7.37 -7.99 -28.35
CA GLY A 237 -8.06 -9.22 -28.72
C GLY A 237 -8.84 -9.88 -27.58
N TYR A 238 -9.08 -9.17 -26.48
CA TYR A 238 -9.91 -9.64 -25.37
C TYR A 238 -11.36 -9.19 -25.55
N THR A 239 -12.30 -10.05 -25.17
CA THR A 239 -13.73 -9.71 -25.18
C THR A 239 -14.16 -9.08 -23.86
N SER A 240 -15.11 -8.15 -23.92
CA SER A 240 -15.79 -7.64 -22.73
C SER A 240 -17.16 -8.31 -22.61
N PRO A 241 -17.66 -8.61 -21.39
CA PRO A 241 -19.01 -9.14 -21.22
C PRO A 241 -20.07 -8.10 -21.62
N ASP A 242 -21.34 -8.52 -21.64
CA ASP A 242 -22.48 -7.68 -22.01
C ASP A 242 -22.51 -6.33 -21.27
N GLN A 243 -23.07 -5.31 -21.93
CA GLN A 243 -23.19 -3.94 -21.38
C GLN A 243 -23.99 -3.88 -20.06
N ALA A 244 -24.77 -4.90 -19.74
CA ALA A 244 -25.54 -5.01 -18.49
C ALA A 244 -24.72 -5.51 -17.28
N ALA A 245 -23.50 -6.00 -17.48
CA ALA A 245 -22.64 -6.49 -16.40
C ALA A 245 -22.04 -5.34 -15.58
N THR A 246 -21.78 -5.56 -14.29
CA THR A 246 -21.14 -4.55 -13.45
C THR A 246 -19.69 -4.32 -13.88
N VAL A 247 -19.10 -3.19 -13.46
CA VAL A 247 -17.68 -2.88 -13.75
C VAL A 247 -16.76 -3.95 -13.15
N ASP A 248 -17.09 -4.45 -11.95
CA ASP A 248 -16.32 -5.49 -11.28
C ASP A 248 -16.39 -6.81 -12.05
N ASP A 249 -17.55 -7.18 -12.59
CA ASP A 249 -17.70 -8.36 -13.44
C ASP A 249 -16.87 -8.23 -14.73
N GLN A 250 -16.86 -7.04 -15.35
CA GLN A 250 -16.04 -6.76 -16.54
C GLN A 250 -14.54 -6.89 -16.24
N ILE A 251 -14.08 -6.32 -15.12
CA ILE A 251 -12.67 -6.42 -14.68
C ILE A 251 -12.32 -7.88 -14.38
N HIS A 252 -13.17 -8.60 -13.64
CA HIS A 252 -12.94 -10.00 -13.29
C HIS A 252 -12.88 -10.88 -14.54
N HIS A 253 -13.79 -10.66 -15.51
CA HIS A 253 -13.77 -11.39 -16.78
C HIS A 253 -12.50 -11.11 -17.59
N ALA A 254 -12.12 -9.84 -17.73
CA ALA A 254 -10.92 -9.42 -18.42
C ALA A 254 -9.65 -10.00 -17.80
N ALA A 255 -9.53 -9.92 -16.47
CA ALA A 255 -8.43 -10.53 -15.73
C ALA A 255 -8.38 -12.04 -15.97
N GLY A 256 -9.53 -12.72 -15.93
CA GLY A 256 -9.63 -14.16 -16.20
C GLY A 256 -9.07 -14.57 -17.57
N GLN A 257 -9.39 -13.82 -18.63
CA GLN A 257 -8.85 -14.09 -19.98
C GLN A 257 -7.33 -13.91 -20.03
N ILE A 258 -6.81 -12.83 -19.45
CA ILE A 258 -5.37 -12.54 -19.41
C ILE A 258 -4.64 -13.66 -18.64
N LEU A 259 -5.16 -14.07 -17.49
CA LEU A 259 -4.58 -15.14 -16.67
C LEU A 259 -4.51 -16.46 -17.42
N THR A 260 -5.61 -16.86 -18.08
CA THR A 260 -5.65 -18.10 -18.86
C THR A 260 -4.64 -18.07 -20.01
N ALA A 261 -4.51 -16.94 -20.72
CA ALA A 261 -3.53 -16.78 -21.78
C ALA A 261 -2.08 -16.88 -21.27
N LEU A 262 -1.79 -16.29 -20.11
CA LEU A 262 -0.47 -16.35 -19.48
C LEU A 262 -0.15 -17.75 -18.95
N GLU A 263 -1.10 -18.42 -18.31
CA GLU A 263 -0.95 -19.80 -17.81
C GLU A 263 -0.66 -20.77 -18.95
N GLY A 264 -1.38 -20.65 -20.07
CA GLY A 264 -1.11 -21.44 -21.26
C GLY A 264 0.27 -21.18 -21.85
N LYS A 265 0.68 -19.90 -21.96
CA LYS A 265 2.00 -19.52 -22.48
C LYS A 265 3.16 -19.98 -21.58
N MET A 266 2.93 -20.07 -20.28
CA MET A 266 3.93 -20.48 -19.28
C MET A 266 3.82 -21.95 -18.87
N GLU A 267 2.89 -22.71 -19.48
CA GLU A 267 2.61 -24.11 -19.17
C GLU A 267 2.33 -24.38 -17.68
N LEU A 268 1.71 -23.40 -17.00
CA LEU A 268 1.44 -23.49 -15.56
C LEU A 268 0.19 -24.33 -15.30
N LYS A 269 0.33 -25.37 -14.47
CA LYS A 269 -0.79 -26.18 -13.98
C LYS A 269 -1.40 -25.53 -12.74
N VAL A 270 -2.52 -24.85 -12.92
CA VAL A 270 -3.29 -24.23 -11.83
C VAL A 270 -4.49 -25.12 -11.46
N PRO A 271 -4.63 -25.50 -10.18
CA PRO A 271 -5.83 -26.19 -9.69
C PRO A 271 -7.10 -25.35 -9.85
N PRO A 272 -8.26 -25.99 -10.07
CA PRO A 272 -9.52 -25.30 -10.38
C PRO A 272 -10.10 -24.50 -9.19
N ASP A 273 -9.68 -24.79 -7.97
CA ASP A 273 -10.14 -24.16 -6.71
C ASP A 273 -9.39 -22.86 -6.37
N VAL A 274 -8.38 -22.48 -7.16
CA VAL A 274 -7.58 -21.28 -6.91
C VAL A 274 -8.30 -20.04 -7.44
N ASP A 275 -8.52 -19.08 -6.56
CA ASP A 275 -9.08 -17.78 -6.90
C ASP A 275 -8.16 -16.97 -7.83
N GLN A 276 -8.68 -15.88 -8.42
CA GLN A 276 -7.90 -15.05 -9.34
C GLN A 276 -6.64 -14.46 -8.70
N THR A 277 -6.70 -14.08 -7.42
CA THR A 277 -5.54 -13.56 -6.70
C THR A 277 -4.45 -14.62 -6.57
N GLY A 278 -4.81 -15.85 -6.22
CA GLY A 278 -3.89 -16.99 -6.17
C GLY A 278 -3.28 -17.31 -7.52
N ARG A 279 -4.05 -17.20 -8.62
CA ARG A 279 -3.55 -17.34 -10.00
C ARG A 279 -2.49 -16.28 -10.34
N ILE A 280 -2.78 -15.00 -10.06
CA ILE A 280 -1.83 -13.90 -10.25
C ILE A 280 -0.53 -14.16 -9.50
N ARG A 281 -0.61 -14.55 -8.22
CA ARG A 281 0.57 -14.84 -7.38
C ARG A 281 1.43 -15.95 -7.97
N ARG A 282 0.83 -17.03 -8.48
CA ARG A 282 1.56 -18.13 -9.12
C ARG A 282 2.27 -17.71 -10.40
N ILE A 283 1.59 -16.96 -11.27
CA ILE A 283 2.19 -16.42 -12.49
C ILE A 283 3.37 -15.51 -12.14
N ARG A 284 3.19 -14.59 -11.18
CA ARG A 284 4.27 -13.71 -10.73
C ARG A 284 5.43 -14.47 -10.12
N ALA A 285 5.17 -15.50 -9.30
CA ALA A 285 6.21 -16.35 -8.74
C ALA A 285 7.00 -17.07 -9.84
N ALA A 286 6.34 -17.57 -10.88
CA ALA A 286 7.00 -18.22 -12.02
C ALA A 286 7.82 -17.23 -12.85
N VAL A 287 7.30 -16.02 -13.13
CA VAL A 287 8.06 -14.95 -13.79
C VAL A 287 9.29 -14.56 -12.96
N HIS A 288 9.12 -14.41 -11.65
CA HIS A 288 10.21 -14.06 -10.74
C HIS A 288 11.29 -15.14 -10.72
N ALA A 289 10.91 -16.42 -10.61
CA ALA A 289 11.84 -17.55 -10.64
C ALA A 289 12.72 -17.53 -11.90
N VAL A 290 12.13 -17.28 -13.07
CA VAL A 290 12.89 -17.18 -14.33
C VAL A 290 13.84 -15.98 -14.35
N ARG A 291 13.44 -14.83 -13.78
CA ARG A 291 14.26 -13.60 -13.79
C ARG A 291 15.39 -13.60 -12.76
N THR A 292 15.24 -14.35 -11.67
CA THR A 292 16.24 -14.45 -10.61
C THR A 292 17.18 -15.64 -10.75
N ASP A 293 16.96 -16.49 -11.77
CA ASP A 293 17.84 -17.62 -12.08
C ASP A 293 19.20 -17.10 -12.58
N PRO A 294 20.30 -17.29 -11.83
CA PRO A 294 21.62 -16.82 -12.25
C PRO A 294 22.18 -17.59 -13.45
N ASP A 295 21.59 -18.72 -13.83
CA ASP A 295 22.06 -19.63 -14.88
C ASP A 295 21.31 -19.47 -16.21
N ARG A 296 20.43 -18.45 -16.35
CA ARG A 296 19.59 -18.23 -17.54
C ARG A 296 19.67 -16.82 -18.13
#